data_AF-A0A950W5V4-F1
#
_entry.id   AF-A0A950W5V4-F1
#
_cell.length_a   1.000
_cell.length_b   1.000
_cell.length_c   1.000
_cell.angle_alpha   90.00
_cell.angle_beta   90.00
_cell.angle_gamma   90.00
#
_symmetry.space_group_name_H-M   'P 1'
#
loop_
_entity.id
_entity.type
_entity.pdbx_description
1 polymer ?
#
loop_
_entity_poly.entity_id
_entity_poly.type
_entity_poly.pdbx_seq_one_letter_code
_entity_poly.pdbx_strand_id
1 'polypeptide(L)'
;MDADERLRFDYEQTTGQISALTDVRFKLLGTVPTVALAAVGVAGAHPSTAGLVAVGLLGLVATVGILLYELRNTETLAAALYHVRDVARLLDLDVARGRNDPDQVIRPSSRRHRLFGTVTVDQDQALGLVYGAALGGWSYLLVWGTLRGLGLNGARAIGGVIGACCAVAVVFEVGRISSDATEAAERIAADTATASHPGSDARA
;
A
#
# COMPACT_ATOMS: atom_id res chain seq x y z
N MET A 1 31.95 20.90 -6.15
CA MET A 1 30.58 20.52 -6.51
C MET A 1 29.74 21.78 -6.52
N ASP A 2 29.37 22.20 -7.73
CA ASP A 2 28.49 23.35 -7.98
C ASP A 2 27.09 23.10 -7.40
N ALA A 3 26.31 24.15 -7.12
CA ALA A 3 24.97 24.05 -6.54
C ALA A 3 24.03 23.21 -7.41
N ASP A 4 24.09 23.43 -8.72
CA ASP A 4 23.34 22.67 -9.73
C ASP A 4 23.74 21.18 -9.74
N GLU A 5 25.04 20.90 -9.63
CA GLU A 5 25.58 19.55 -9.55
C GLU A 5 25.10 18.81 -8.29
N ARG A 6 24.94 19.52 -7.16
CA ARG A 6 24.35 18.94 -5.93
C ARG A 6 22.88 18.60 -6.11
N LEU A 7 22.11 19.49 -6.73
CA LEU A 7 20.69 19.30 -6.99
C LEU A 7 20.45 18.13 -7.95
N ARG A 8 21.27 18.01 -8.99
CA ARG A 8 21.19 16.88 -9.93
C ARG A 8 21.54 15.55 -9.26
N PHE A 9 22.58 15.53 -8.42
CA PHE A 9 22.93 14.35 -7.63
C PHE A 9 21.79 13.94 -6.67
N ASP A 10 21.18 14.89 -5.98
CA ASP A 10 20.05 14.63 -5.07
C ASP A 10 18.81 14.11 -5.83
N TYR A 11 18.54 14.66 -7.02
CA TYR A 11 17.49 14.18 -7.92
C TYR A 11 17.73 12.73 -8.36
N GLU A 12 18.94 12.40 -8.82
CA GLU A 12 19.32 11.03 -9.22
C GLU A 12 19.22 10.04 -8.05
N GLN A 13 19.67 10.44 -6.87
CA GLN A 13 19.59 9.59 -5.67
C GLN A 13 18.13 9.33 -5.26
N THR A 14 17.29 10.37 -5.28
CA THR A 14 15.87 10.27 -4.88
C THR A 14 15.07 9.43 -5.89
N THR A 15 15.29 9.61 -7.19
CA THR A 15 14.65 8.78 -8.24
C THR A 15 15.10 7.31 -8.18
N GLY A 16 16.37 7.06 -7.85
CA GLY A 16 16.89 5.73 -7.56
C GLY A 16 16.20 5.08 -6.36
N GLN A 17 16.02 5.82 -5.26
CA GLN A 17 15.29 5.35 -4.08
C GLN A 17 13.83 5.02 -4.41
N ILE A 18 13.12 5.89 -5.12
CA ILE A 18 11.73 5.66 -5.58
C ILE A 18 11.61 4.34 -6.36
N SER A 19 12.55 4.10 -7.28
CA SER A 19 12.58 2.88 -8.11
C SER A 19 12.79 1.63 -7.26
N ALA A 20 13.72 1.68 -6.30
CA ALA A 20 14.00 0.57 -5.38
C ALA A 20 12.80 0.24 -4.49
N LEU A 21 12.13 1.26 -3.91
CA LEU A 21 10.93 1.07 -3.08
C LEU A 21 9.78 0.45 -3.87
N THR A 22 9.62 0.86 -5.13
CA THR A 22 8.60 0.33 -6.04
C THR A 22 8.88 -1.12 -6.42
N ASP A 23 10.14 -1.47 -6.71
CA ASP A 23 10.54 -2.85 -7.03
C ASP A 23 10.32 -3.80 -5.84
N VAL A 24 10.69 -3.39 -4.62
CA VAL A 24 10.44 -4.19 -3.41
C VAL A 24 8.94 -4.43 -3.22
N ARG A 25 8.11 -3.41 -3.44
CA ARG A 25 6.65 -3.52 -3.35
C ARG A 25 6.08 -4.55 -4.32
N PHE A 26 6.52 -4.55 -5.57
CA PHE A 26 6.11 -5.56 -6.54
C PHE A 26 6.55 -6.98 -6.13
N LYS A 27 7.76 -7.13 -5.59
CA LYS A 27 8.27 -8.43 -5.11
C LYS A 27 7.44 -8.97 -3.95
N LEU A 28 7.06 -8.11 -3.00
CA LEU A 28 6.22 -8.47 -1.86
C LEU A 28 4.80 -8.87 -2.29
N LEU A 29 4.20 -8.13 -3.23
CA LEU A 29 2.89 -8.47 -3.80
C LEU A 29 2.92 -9.84 -4.51
N GLY A 30 4.02 -10.18 -5.18
CA GLY A 30 4.19 -11.52 -5.79
C GLY A 30 4.41 -12.65 -4.79
N THR A 31 4.83 -12.35 -3.56
CA THR A 31 5.11 -13.38 -2.55
C THR A 31 3.82 -13.94 -1.94
N VAL A 32 2.79 -13.10 -1.75
CA VAL A 32 1.54 -13.49 -1.09
C VAL A 32 0.80 -14.63 -1.82
N PRO A 33 0.55 -14.56 -3.14
CA PRO A 33 -0.07 -15.66 -3.88
C PRO A 33 0.78 -16.94 -3.87
N THR A 34 2.11 -16.80 -3.92
CA THR A 34 3.05 -17.93 -3.92
C THR A 34 3.01 -18.68 -2.59
N VAL A 35 3.02 -17.96 -1.47
CA VAL A 35 2.89 -18.53 -0.13
C VAL A 35 1.51 -19.17 0.06
N ALA A 36 0.45 -18.52 -0.42
CA ALA A 36 -0.89 -19.09 -0.40
C ALA A 36 -0.99 -20.41 -1.18
N LEU A 37 -0.43 -20.46 -2.40
CA LEU A 37 -0.42 -21.67 -3.22
C LEU A 37 0.41 -22.79 -2.57
N ALA A 38 1.59 -22.46 -2.03
CA ALA A 38 2.43 -23.41 -1.32
C ALA A 38 1.71 -23.99 -0.09
N ALA A 39 1.02 -23.15 0.68
CA ALA A 39 0.24 -23.57 1.83
C ALA A 39 -0.89 -24.54 1.45
N VAL A 40 -1.61 -24.26 0.35
CA VAL A 40 -2.65 -25.17 -0.19
C VAL A 40 -2.04 -26.50 -0.64
N GLY A 41 -0.88 -26.47 -1.32
CA GLY A 41 -0.17 -27.68 -1.73
C GLY A 41 0.28 -28.55 -0.55
N VAL A 42 0.76 -27.93 0.54
CA VAL A 42 1.19 -28.63 1.75
C VAL A 42 0.03 -29.16 2.59
N ALA A 43 -1.11 -28.46 2.62
CA ALA A 43 -2.28 -28.86 3.41
C ALA A 43 -2.91 -30.20 2.95
N GLY A 44 -2.72 -30.59 1.68
CA GLY A 44 -3.22 -31.84 1.13
C GLY A 44 -4.75 -32.00 1.19
N ALA A 45 -5.26 -33.19 0.84
CA ALA A 45 -6.70 -33.46 0.83
C ALA A 45 -7.32 -33.60 2.24
N HIS A 46 -6.51 -33.97 3.23
CA HIS A 46 -6.93 -34.20 4.61
C HIS A 46 -6.03 -33.44 5.59
N PRO A 47 -6.21 -32.12 5.71
CA PRO A 47 -5.37 -31.32 6.59
C PRO A 47 -5.58 -31.73 8.05
N SER A 48 -4.49 -31.90 8.78
CA SER A 48 -4.54 -32.14 10.23
C SER A 48 -4.97 -30.87 10.97
N THR A 49 -5.58 -31.01 12.15
CA THR A 49 -5.98 -29.86 12.99
C THR A 49 -4.78 -28.96 13.30
N ALA A 50 -3.65 -29.56 13.71
CA ALA A 50 -2.42 -28.83 13.99
C ALA A 50 -1.87 -28.13 12.73
N GLY A 51 -1.96 -28.77 11.56
CA GLY A 51 -1.55 -28.17 10.29
C GLY A 51 -2.37 -26.92 9.93
N LEU A 52 -3.69 -26.97 10.09
CA LEU A 52 -4.56 -25.81 9.84
C LEU A 52 -4.22 -24.62 10.73
N VAL A 53 -4.02 -24.87 12.03
CA VAL A 53 -3.67 -23.83 13.00
C VAL A 53 -2.29 -23.25 12.70
N ALA A 54 -1.28 -24.11 12.46
CA ALA A 54 0.07 -23.67 12.17
C ALA A 54 0.16 -22.85 10.88
N VAL A 55 -0.47 -23.31 9.81
CA VAL A 55 -0.51 -22.61 8.52
C VAL A 55 -1.29 -21.29 8.64
N GLY A 56 -2.45 -21.30 9.29
CA GLY A 56 -3.23 -20.08 9.52
C GLY A 56 -2.47 -19.03 10.33
N LEU A 57 -1.80 -19.44 11.42
CA LEU A 57 -1.02 -18.52 12.26
C LEU A 57 0.20 -17.97 11.52
N LEU A 58 0.97 -18.85 10.85
CA LEU A 58 2.13 -18.44 10.07
C LEU A 58 1.73 -17.45 8.95
N GLY A 59 0.66 -17.78 8.22
CA GLY A 59 0.13 -16.94 7.17
C GLY A 59 -0.34 -15.57 7.68
N LEU A 60 -1.02 -15.51 8.82
CA LEU A 60 -1.41 -14.26 9.46
C LEU A 60 -0.19 -13.41 9.83
N VAL A 61 0.78 -13.96 10.55
CA VAL A 61 1.98 -13.22 10.99
C VAL A 61 2.76 -12.70 9.78
N ALA A 62 2.99 -13.54 8.77
CA ALA A 62 3.70 -13.14 7.56
C ALA A 62 2.94 -12.04 6.80
N THR A 63 1.63 -12.20 6.61
CA THR A 63 0.81 -11.24 5.84
C THR A 63 0.68 -9.91 6.58
N VAL A 64 0.52 -9.91 7.90
CA VAL A 64 0.53 -8.69 8.72
C VAL A 64 1.88 -7.99 8.64
N GLY A 65 2.99 -8.74 8.76
CA GLY A 65 4.34 -8.16 8.63
C GLY A 65 4.58 -7.49 7.28
N ILE A 66 4.16 -8.14 6.20
CA ILE A 66 4.22 -7.57 4.85
C ILE A 66 3.32 -6.33 4.73
N LEU A 67 2.09 -6.39 5.24
CA LEU A 67 1.15 -5.24 5.20
C LEU A 67 1.73 -4.03 5.95
N LEU A 68 2.28 -4.23 7.15
CA LEU A 68 2.91 -3.15 7.91
C LEU A 68 4.12 -2.56 7.18
N TYR A 69 4.93 -3.41 6.56
CA TYR A 69 6.04 -2.96 5.72
C TYR A 69 5.55 -2.13 4.53
N GLU A 70 4.52 -2.58 3.82
CA GLU A 70 3.93 -1.88 2.68
C GLU A 70 3.35 -0.51 3.05
N LEU A 71 2.65 -0.43 4.19
CA LEU A 71 2.14 0.85 4.69
C LEU A 71 3.28 1.82 4.98
N ARG A 72 4.33 1.34 5.66
CA ARG A 72 5.54 2.16 5.93
C ARG A 72 6.29 2.56 4.66
N ASN A 73 6.36 1.66 3.68
CA ASN A 73 6.97 1.90 2.38
C ASN A 73 6.20 2.99 1.61
N THR A 74 4.86 2.97 1.70
CA THR A 74 3.99 3.96 1.05
C THR A 74 4.21 5.37 1.60
N GLU A 75 4.35 5.53 2.92
CA GLU A 75 4.72 6.81 3.55
C GLU A 75 6.07 7.34 3.02
N THR A 76 7.07 6.46 2.98
CA THR A 76 8.44 6.81 2.55
C THR A 76 8.46 7.20 1.07
N LEU A 77 7.73 6.46 0.24
CA LEU A 77 7.57 6.74 -1.18
C LEU A 77 6.87 8.08 -1.42
N ALA A 78 5.79 8.37 -0.67
CA ALA A 78 5.09 9.66 -0.79
C ALA A 78 6.01 10.83 -0.47
N ALA A 79 6.78 10.75 0.63
CA ALA A 79 7.75 11.78 1.00
C ALA A 79 8.84 11.97 -0.07
N ALA A 80 9.40 10.88 -0.61
CA ALA A 80 10.39 10.94 -1.69
C ALA A 80 9.81 11.56 -2.98
N LEU A 81 8.55 11.27 -3.29
CA LEU A 81 7.84 11.86 -4.43
C LEU A 81 7.57 13.35 -4.24
N TYR A 82 7.32 13.84 -3.03
CA TYR A 82 7.23 15.28 -2.78
C TYR A 82 8.60 15.95 -2.95
N HIS A 83 9.63 15.40 -2.33
CA HIS A 83 11.00 15.92 -2.40
C HIS A 83 11.51 16.02 -3.84
N VAL A 84 11.36 14.95 -4.64
CA VAL A 84 11.81 14.94 -6.04
C VAL A 84 11.11 16.00 -6.89
N ARG A 85 9.84 16.32 -6.59
CA ARG A 85 9.08 17.36 -7.30
C ARG A 85 9.60 18.75 -6.97
N ASP A 86 10.00 18.99 -5.73
CA ASP A 86 10.57 20.27 -5.33
C ASP A 86 11.98 20.45 -5.91
N VAL A 87 12.83 19.43 -5.89
CA VAL A 87 14.15 19.46 -6.54
C VAL A 87 14.01 19.67 -8.05
N ALA A 88 13.06 18.99 -8.71
CA ALA A 88 12.84 19.15 -10.14
C ALA A 88 12.41 20.58 -10.52
N ARG A 89 11.58 21.23 -9.69
CA ARG A 89 11.21 22.65 -9.86
C ARG A 89 12.43 23.58 -9.74
N LEU A 90 13.34 23.29 -8.81
CA LEU A 90 14.55 24.09 -8.62
C LEU A 90 15.54 23.96 -9.78
N LEU A 91 15.59 22.79 -10.41
CA LEU A 91 16.41 22.51 -11.59
C LEU A 91 15.79 23.01 -12.91
N ASP A 92 14.60 23.63 -12.86
CA ASP A 92 13.80 23.98 -14.04
C ASP A 92 13.60 22.79 -15.00
N LEU A 93 13.65 21.56 -14.47
CA LEU A 93 13.23 20.37 -15.19
C LEU A 93 11.71 20.54 -15.35
N ASP A 94 11.21 20.51 -16.59
CA ASP A 94 9.82 20.78 -17.01
C ASP A 94 8.76 19.91 -16.27
N VAL A 95 8.57 20.15 -14.97
CA VAL A 95 7.52 19.59 -14.12
C VAL A 95 6.35 20.57 -14.04
N ALA A 96 6.50 21.79 -14.59
CA ALA A 96 5.52 22.85 -14.47
C ALA A 96 5.44 23.79 -15.68
N ARG A 97 4.90 23.31 -16.79
CA ARG A 97 4.01 24.15 -17.61
C ARG A 97 2.97 23.32 -18.35
N GLY A 98 1.72 23.43 -17.89
CA GLY A 98 0.56 23.10 -18.69
C GLY A 98 -0.09 21.76 -18.38
N ARG A 99 -1.37 21.84 -18.00
CA ARG A 99 -2.36 20.77 -17.89
C ARG A 99 -2.53 19.91 -19.16
N ASN A 100 -1.77 20.20 -20.24
CA ASN A 100 -1.89 19.62 -21.58
C ASN A 100 -0.54 19.26 -22.24
N ASP A 101 0.61 19.36 -21.56
CA ASP A 101 1.89 19.04 -22.20
C ASP A 101 2.14 17.50 -22.22
N PRO A 102 2.19 16.84 -23.39
CA PRO A 102 2.40 15.40 -23.50
C PRO A 102 3.76 14.92 -22.97
N ASP A 103 4.72 15.81 -22.72
CA ASP A 103 6.12 15.46 -22.41
C ASP A 103 6.47 15.45 -20.91
N GLN A 104 5.48 15.49 -20.02
CA GLN A 104 5.72 15.40 -18.57
C GLN A 104 6.30 14.04 -18.15
N VAL A 105 7.53 14.08 -17.61
CA VAL A 105 8.29 12.90 -17.15
C VAL A 105 7.64 12.20 -15.94
N ILE A 106 6.93 12.95 -15.07
CA ILE A 106 6.24 12.39 -13.90
C ILE A 106 4.83 12.98 -13.80
N ARG A 107 3.86 12.37 -14.51
CA ARG A 107 2.44 12.63 -14.24
C ARG A 107 2.00 11.79 -13.05
N PRO A 108 1.61 12.37 -11.89
CA PRO A 108 0.74 11.65 -10.99
C PRO A 108 -0.53 11.34 -11.77
N SER A 109 -0.74 10.06 -12.09
CA SER A 109 -1.95 9.59 -12.74
C SER A 109 -3.14 9.88 -11.82
N SER A 110 -3.78 11.05 -11.99
CA SER A 110 -5.05 11.38 -11.35
C SER A 110 -6.23 10.62 -11.97
N ARG A 111 -5.97 9.74 -12.94
CA ARG A 111 -6.99 8.85 -13.50
C ARG A 111 -7.31 7.77 -12.49
N ARG A 112 -8.38 7.99 -11.72
CA ARG A 112 -9.08 6.92 -11.02
C ARG A 112 -9.54 5.91 -12.08
N HIS A 113 -8.84 4.79 -12.18
CA HIS A 113 -9.21 3.73 -13.11
C HIS A 113 -10.51 3.12 -12.61
N ARG A 114 -11.55 3.08 -13.45
CA ARG A 114 -12.82 2.47 -13.07
C ARG A 114 -12.84 1.01 -13.52
N LEU A 115 -12.79 0.06 -12.58
CA LEU A 115 -13.11 -1.34 -12.86
C LEU A 115 -14.60 -1.45 -13.18
N PHE A 116 -14.94 -2.08 -14.31
CA PHE A 116 -16.32 -2.29 -14.78
C PHE A 116 -17.17 -1.00 -14.91
N GLY A 117 -16.53 0.15 -15.08
CA GLY A 117 -17.20 1.45 -15.24
C GLY A 117 -17.79 2.05 -13.95
N THR A 118 -17.85 1.28 -12.85
CA THR A 118 -18.52 1.65 -11.59
C THR A 118 -17.59 1.74 -10.39
N VAL A 119 -16.53 0.92 -10.31
CA VAL A 119 -15.63 0.88 -9.16
C VAL A 119 -14.39 1.68 -9.47
N THR A 120 -14.26 2.91 -8.96
CA THR A 120 -12.97 3.60 -8.96
C THR A 120 -12.00 2.77 -8.14
N VAL A 121 -10.90 2.33 -8.77
CA VAL A 121 -9.81 1.60 -8.14
C VAL A 121 -8.73 2.61 -7.83
N ASP A 122 -8.57 2.87 -6.55
CA ASP A 122 -7.35 3.46 -6.04
C ASP A 122 -6.31 2.37 -5.75
N GLN A 123 -5.02 2.71 -5.81
CA GLN A 123 -3.93 1.80 -5.51
C GLN A 123 -4.03 1.25 -4.08
N ASP A 124 -4.54 2.06 -3.16
CA ASP A 124 -4.72 1.69 -1.76
C ASP A 124 -5.91 0.74 -1.54
N GLN A 125 -6.96 0.88 -2.36
CA GLN A 125 -8.07 -0.07 -2.37
C GLN A 125 -7.64 -1.43 -2.91
N ALA A 126 -6.76 -1.44 -3.93
CA ALA A 126 -6.18 -2.66 -4.45
C ALA A 126 -5.35 -3.38 -3.38
N LEU A 127 -4.54 -2.66 -2.60
CA LEU A 127 -3.84 -3.22 -1.44
C LEU A 127 -4.83 -3.81 -0.42
N GLY A 128 -5.86 -3.05 -0.04
CA GLY A 128 -6.87 -3.49 0.91
C GLY A 128 -7.55 -4.81 0.49
N LEU A 129 -7.87 -4.97 -0.81
CA LEU A 129 -8.45 -6.18 -1.35
C LEU A 129 -7.50 -7.38 -1.29
N VAL A 130 -6.24 -7.20 -1.69
CA VAL A 130 -5.23 -8.29 -1.68
C VAL A 130 -4.97 -8.75 -0.25
N TYR A 131 -4.68 -7.82 0.66
CA TYR A 131 -4.40 -8.15 2.05
C TYR A 131 -5.64 -8.62 2.82
N GLY A 132 -6.82 -8.07 2.51
CA GLY A 132 -8.09 -8.52 3.08
C GLY A 132 -8.40 -9.97 2.70
N ALA A 133 -8.25 -10.32 1.42
CA ALA A 133 -8.44 -11.70 0.97
C ALA A 133 -7.45 -12.66 1.63
N ALA A 134 -6.16 -12.29 1.70
CA ALA A 134 -5.13 -13.10 2.34
C ALA A 134 -5.38 -13.29 3.84
N LEU A 135 -5.55 -12.19 4.60
CA LEU A 135 -5.81 -12.25 6.05
C LEU A 135 -7.12 -12.96 6.36
N GLY A 136 -8.17 -12.78 5.55
CA GLY A 136 -9.42 -13.53 5.69
C GLY A 136 -9.23 -15.04 5.50
N GLY A 137 -8.46 -15.44 4.49
CA GLY A 137 -8.13 -16.85 4.25
C GLY A 137 -7.32 -17.48 5.38
N TRP A 138 -6.34 -16.77 5.93
CA TRP A 138 -5.55 -17.27 7.05
C TRP A 138 -6.37 -17.33 8.35
N SER A 139 -7.21 -16.32 8.61
CA SER A 139 -8.19 -16.33 9.71
C SER A 139 -9.17 -17.50 9.59
N TYR A 140 -9.66 -17.80 8.39
CA TYR A 140 -10.49 -18.97 8.13
C TYR A 140 -9.80 -20.26 8.57
N LEU A 141 -8.55 -20.50 8.13
CA LEU A 141 -7.80 -21.71 8.48
C LEU A 141 -7.53 -21.80 9.98
N LEU A 142 -7.14 -20.68 10.61
CA LEU A 142 -6.84 -20.64 12.04
C LEU A 142 -8.09 -20.95 12.88
N VAL A 143 -9.22 -20.31 12.55
CA VAL A 143 -10.48 -20.51 13.27
C VAL A 143 -11.02 -21.91 13.03
N TRP A 144 -11.07 -22.36 11.77
CA TRP A 144 -11.52 -23.72 11.44
C TRP A 144 -10.66 -24.76 12.16
N GLY A 145 -9.33 -24.64 12.10
CA GLY A 145 -8.39 -25.53 12.80
C GLY A 145 -8.64 -25.56 14.30
N THR A 146 -8.72 -24.39 14.95
CA THR A 146 -8.94 -24.28 16.40
C THR A 146 -10.28 -24.90 16.81
N LEU A 147 -11.38 -24.54 16.16
CA LEU A 147 -12.72 -25.03 16.51
C LEU A 147 -12.86 -26.54 16.24
N ARG A 148 -12.24 -27.05 15.17
CA ARG A 148 -12.19 -28.48 14.89
C ARG A 148 -11.42 -29.23 15.98
N GLY A 149 -10.32 -28.66 16.49
CA GLY A 149 -9.55 -29.23 17.60
C GLY A 149 -10.33 -29.31 18.90
N LEU A 150 -11.26 -28.38 19.11
CA LEU A 150 -12.19 -28.36 20.24
C LEU A 150 -13.41 -29.27 20.06
N GLY A 151 -13.54 -29.98 18.93
CA GLY A 151 -14.67 -30.87 18.66
C GLY A 151 -15.99 -30.15 18.39
N LEU A 152 -15.95 -28.86 18.05
CA LEU A 152 -17.17 -28.07 17.81
C LEU A 152 -17.76 -28.39 16.42
N ASN A 153 -19.07 -28.64 16.40
CA ASN A 153 -19.82 -28.81 15.15
C ASN A 153 -19.89 -27.48 14.38
N GLY A 154 -19.88 -27.54 13.05
CA GLY A 154 -19.97 -26.34 12.21
C GLY A 154 -18.70 -25.49 12.14
N ALA A 155 -17.55 -25.98 12.64
CA ALA A 155 -16.27 -25.27 12.64
C ALA A 155 -15.87 -24.64 11.30
N ARG A 156 -16.16 -25.31 10.17
CA ARG A 156 -15.91 -24.77 8.82
C ARG A 156 -16.77 -23.56 8.49
N ALA A 157 -18.07 -23.62 8.79
CA ALA A 157 -18.99 -22.53 8.51
C ALA A 157 -18.66 -21.29 9.37
N ILE A 158 -18.41 -21.51 10.67
CA ILE A 158 -18.02 -20.45 11.60
C ILE A 158 -16.70 -19.81 11.15
N GLY A 159 -15.69 -20.63 10.82
CA GLY A 159 -14.44 -20.14 10.28
C GLY A 159 -14.64 -19.32 9.01
N GLY A 160 -15.53 -19.75 8.11
CA GLY A 160 -15.82 -19.05 6.85
C GLY A 160 -16.41 -17.67 7.09
N VAL A 161 -17.38 -17.56 8.01
CA VAL A 161 -17.98 -16.29 8.40
C VAL A 161 -16.93 -15.36 9.02
N ILE A 162 -16.13 -15.85 9.97
CA ILE A 162 -15.10 -15.03 10.62
C ILE A 162 -14.04 -14.58 9.61
N GLY A 163 -13.59 -15.48 8.73
CA GLY A 163 -12.64 -15.14 7.66
C GLY A 163 -13.18 -14.05 6.73
N ALA A 164 -14.44 -14.14 6.31
CA ALA A 164 -15.09 -13.11 5.49
C ALA A 164 -15.22 -11.77 6.23
N CYS A 165 -15.64 -11.78 7.49
CA CYS A 165 -15.71 -10.57 8.31
C CYS A 165 -14.32 -9.92 8.48
N CYS A 166 -13.29 -10.72 8.75
CA CYS A 166 -11.90 -10.23 8.81
C CYS A 166 -11.46 -9.61 7.49
N ALA A 167 -11.73 -10.24 6.35
CA ALA A 167 -11.37 -9.72 5.04
C ALA A 167 -11.99 -8.34 4.79
N VAL A 168 -13.30 -8.22 5.06
CA VAL A 168 -14.04 -6.97 4.90
C VAL A 168 -13.51 -5.89 5.86
N ALA A 169 -13.26 -6.23 7.12
CA ALA A 169 -12.70 -5.30 8.10
C ALA A 169 -11.33 -4.76 7.67
N VAL A 170 -10.44 -5.61 7.15
CA VAL A 170 -9.13 -5.20 6.64
C VAL A 170 -9.26 -4.26 5.43
N VAL A 171 -10.15 -4.56 4.48
CA VAL A 171 -10.37 -3.69 3.31
C VAL A 171 -10.78 -2.28 3.76
N PHE A 172 -11.72 -2.20 4.72
CA PHE A 172 -12.16 -0.91 5.25
C PHE A 172 -11.05 -0.19 6.02
N GLU A 173 -10.30 -0.90 6.85
CA GLU A 173 -9.25 -0.31 7.67
C GLU A 173 -8.09 0.22 6.83
N VAL A 174 -7.65 -0.52 5.81
CA VAL A 174 -6.63 -0.03 4.87
C VAL A 174 -7.11 1.21 4.13
N GLY A 175 -8.36 1.21 3.66
CA GLY A 175 -8.95 2.39 3.01
C GLY A 175 -9.04 3.61 3.92
N ARG A 176 -9.34 3.39 5.22
CA ARG A 176 -9.38 4.45 6.23
C ARG A 176 -7.99 5.06 6.46
N ILE A 177 -6.99 4.22 6.72
CA ILE A 177 -5.60 4.66 6.98
C ILE A 177 -5.04 5.48 5.81
N SER A 178 -5.28 5.02 4.58
CA SER A 178 -4.85 5.73 3.37
C SER A 178 -5.50 7.09 3.19
N SER A 179 -6.80 7.20 3.52
CA SER A 179 -7.52 8.47 3.47
C SER A 179 -6.94 9.47 4.47
N ASP A 180 -6.74 9.01 5.72
CA ASP A 180 -6.15 9.83 6.80
C ASP A 180 -4.74 10.33 6.43
N ALA A 181 -3.91 9.46 5.84
CA ALA A 181 -2.55 9.81 5.41
C ALA A 181 -2.54 10.85 4.29
N THR A 182 -3.47 10.74 3.34
CA THR A 182 -3.61 11.70 2.23
C THR A 182 -4.03 13.08 2.76
N GLU A 183 -5.03 13.13 3.65
CA GLU A 183 -5.47 14.38 4.27
C GLU A 183 -4.36 15.06 5.09
N ALA A 184 -3.54 14.27 5.81
CA ALA A 184 -2.40 14.79 6.57
C ALA A 184 -1.34 15.40 5.65
N ALA A 185 -1.02 14.74 4.53
CA ALA A 185 -0.05 15.24 3.56
C ALA A 185 -0.53 16.55 2.89
N GLU A 186 -1.82 16.63 2.53
CA GLU A 186 -2.41 17.86 1.97
C GLU A 186 -2.33 19.04 2.93
N ARG A 187 -2.57 18.82 4.23
CA ARG A 187 -2.43 19.86 5.27
C ARG A 187 -1.00 20.36 5.40
N ILE A 188 -0.02 19.46 5.47
CA ILE A 188 1.40 19.84 5.58
C ILE A 188 1.83 20.64 4.34
N ALA A 189 1.42 20.21 3.15
CA ALA A 189 1.70 20.92 1.92
C ALA A 189 1.06 22.32 1.89
N ALA A 190 -0.19 22.44 2.35
CA ALA A 190 -0.88 23.72 2.45
C ALA A 190 -0.18 24.68 3.41
N ASP A 191 0.22 24.22 4.59
CA ASP A 191 0.94 25.02 5.59
C ASP A 191 2.32 25.47 5.10
N THR A 192 3.01 24.61 4.34
CA THR A 192 4.31 24.93 3.74
C THR A 192 4.18 25.97 2.62
N ALA A 193 3.08 25.92 1.84
CA ALA A 193 2.77 26.88 0.80
C ALA A 193 2.39 28.27 1.38
N THR A 194 1.66 28.33 2.49
CA THR A 194 1.39 29.61 3.18
C THR A 194 2.62 30.18 3.87
N ALA A 195 3.49 29.34 4.44
CA ALA A 195 4.74 29.79 5.06
C ALA A 195 5.78 30.35 4.07
N SER A 196 5.71 29.97 2.80
CA SER A 196 6.62 30.44 1.73
C SER A 196 6.16 31.73 1.03
N HIS A 197 5.03 32.32 1.44
CA HIS A 197 4.55 33.64 0.98
C HIS A 197 4.26 34.64 2.13
N PRO A 198 5.25 35.04 2.94
CA PRO A 198 5.02 35.98 4.04
C PRO A 198 5.00 37.47 3.64
N GLY A 199 4.86 37.87 2.37
CA GLY A 199 4.89 39.31 2.08
C GLY A 199 4.64 39.81 0.65
N SER A 200 3.42 39.70 0.12
CA SER A 200 2.97 40.61 -0.96
C SER A 200 2.01 41.71 -0.50
N ASP A 201 1.51 41.67 0.75
CA ASP A 201 0.38 42.53 1.16
C ASP A 201 0.78 43.74 2.03
N ALA A 202 2.06 44.14 2.00
CA ALA A 202 2.56 45.31 2.73
C ALA A 202 3.15 46.37 1.79
N ARG A 203 2.46 46.74 0.70
CA ARG A 203 2.66 48.01 -0.01
C ARG A 203 1.34 48.50 -0.62
N ALA A 204 0.55 49.22 0.17
CA ALA A 204 -0.43 50.20 -0.28
C ALA A 204 -0.23 51.48 0.54
#